data_AF-A0AAU5YHJ2-F1
#
_entry.id   AF-A0AAU5YHJ2-F1
#
_cell.length_a   1.000
_cell.length_b   1.000
_cell.length_c   1.000
_cell.angle_alpha   90.00
_cell.angle_beta   90.00
_cell.angle_gamma   90.00
#
_symmetry.space_group_name_H-M   'P 1'
#
loop_
_entity.id
_entity.type
_entity.pdbx_description
1 polymer ?
#
loop_
_entity_poly.entity_id
_entity_poly.type
_entity_poly.pdbx_seq_one_letter_code
_entity_poly.pdbx_strand_id
1 'polypeptide(L)'
;MNPATDVADGPTGVVRQCTVLCDTCIYRPGDLAHLAPGRVQEMTQAAMADEGHIVCHATIGTPTPAICAGFARHPIGAARSLALRIVRAGGAVLQLITPPSKGCP
;
A
#
# COMPACT_ATOMS: atom_id res chain seq x y z
N MET A 1 14.26 8.40 -6.19
CA MET A 1 13.03 8.56 -5.38
C MET A 1 12.46 9.94 -5.66
N ASN A 2 11.24 10.03 -6.19
CA ASN A 2 10.52 11.30 -6.26
C ASN A 2 9.66 11.41 -4.98
N PRO A 3 10.03 12.25 -4.01
CA PRO A 3 9.38 12.29 -2.69
C PRO A 3 7.88 12.67 -2.76
N ALA A 4 7.43 13.32 -3.84
CA ALA A 4 6.04 13.74 -4.01
C ALA A 4 5.10 12.62 -4.50
N THR A 5 5.63 11.52 -5.04
CA THR A 5 4.83 10.45 -5.66
C THR A 5 5.14 9.06 -5.10
N ASP A 6 5.97 8.97 -4.07
CA ASP A 6 6.32 7.71 -3.41
C ASP A 6 5.56 7.58 -2.08
N VAL A 7 5.27 6.34 -1.68
CA VAL A 7 4.65 6.06 -0.37
C VAL A 7 5.64 6.33 0.77
N ALA A 8 6.95 6.26 0.47
CA ALA A 8 8.04 6.55 1.39
C ALA A 8 8.75 7.85 0.97
N ASP A 9 8.64 8.88 1.80
CA ASP A 9 9.28 10.17 1.63
C ASP A 9 10.62 10.17 2.40
N GLY A 10 11.70 9.85 1.68
CA GLY A 10 13.05 9.77 2.23
C GLY A 10 13.50 11.05 2.97
N PRO A 11 13.36 12.25 2.39
CA PRO A 11 13.68 13.50 3.05
C PRO A 11 12.99 13.74 4.40
N THR A 12 11.69 13.39 4.52
CA THR A 12 10.95 13.60 5.77
C THR A 12 10.97 12.38 6.70
N GLY A 13 11.47 11.24 6.24
CA GLY A 13 11.44 9.98 6.97
C GLY A 13 10.03 9.43 7.18
N VAL A 14 9.06 9.82 6.34
CA VAL A 14 7.66 9.43 6.47
C VAL A 14 7.32 8.28 5.53
N VAL A 15 6.66 7.26 6.06
CA VAL A 15 6.01 6.20 5.28
C VAL A 15 4.50 6.31 5.46
N ARG A 16 3.76 6.41 4.35
CA ARG A 16 2.30 6.55 4.37
C ARG A 16 1.62 5.19 4.23
N GLN A 17 0.59 4.96 5.03
CA GLN A 17 -0.24 3.75 4.97
C GLN A 17 -1.72 4.10 5.14
N CYS A 18 -2.59 3.49 4.33
CA CYS A 18 -4.02 3.61 4.54
C CYS A 18 -4.48 2.93 5.84
N THR A 19 -5.36 3.58 6.59
CA THR A 19 -5.95 3.05 7.83
C THR A 19 -6.96 1.92 7.57
N VAL A 20 -7.72 2.05 6.49
CA VAL A 20 -8.85 1.18 6.13
C VAL A 20 -8.75 0.71 4.68
N LEU A 21 -9.47 -0.37 4.36
CA LEU A 21 -9.64 -0.81 2.98
C LEU A 21 -10.50 0.23 2.25
N CYS A 22 -10.05 0.76 1.11
CA CYS A 22 -10.89 1.60 0.25
C CYS A 22 -12.04 0.78 -0.36
N ASP A 23 -13.03 1.45 -0.95
CA ASP A 23 -14.29 0.81 -1.39
C ASP A 23 -14.07 -0.27 -2.46
N THR A 24 -13.15 -0.05 -3.39
CA THR A 24 -12.80 -1.00 -4.47
C THR A 24 -11.53 -1.81 -4.17
N CYS A 25 -11.19 -1.99 -2.89
CA CYS A 25 -9.93 -2.64 -2.48
C CYS A 25 -9.81 -4.07 -3.04
N ILE A 26 -8.65 -4.38 -3.64
CA ILE A 26 -8.33 -5.70 -4.22
C ILE A 26 -8.26 -6.84 -3.18
N TYR A 27 -8.23 -6.50 -1.88
CA TYR A 27 -8.25 -7.45 -0.77
C TYR A 27 -9.64 -7.60 -0.14
N ARG A 28 -10.66 -6.90 -0.64
CA ARG A 28 -12.06 -7.16 -0.26
C ARG A 28 -12.57 -8.39 -1.03
N PRO A 29 -13.50 -9.16 -0.44
CA PRO A 29 -14.25 -10.17 -1.19
C PRO A 29 -15.04 -9.54 -2.35
N GLY A 30 -15.26 -10.31 -3.42
CA GLY A 30 -16.18 -9.93 -4.50
C GLY A 30 -15.54 -9.29 -5.75
N ASP A 31 -14.22 -9.38 -5.91
CA ASP A 31 -13.48 -8.88 -7.10
C ASP A 31 -13.91 -7.46 -7.53
N LEU A 32 -13.89 -6.53 -6.58
CA LEU A 32 -14.37 -5.16 -6.76
C LEU A 32 -13.52 -4.32 -7.72
N ALA A 33 -12.40 -4.86 -8.18
CA ALA A 33 -11.50 -4.24 -9.14
C ALA A 33 -11.45 -4.99 -10.49
N HIS A 34 -12.32 -5.99 -10.68
CA HIS A 34 -12.44 -6.79 -11.90
C HIS A 34 -11.10 -7.36 -12.40
N LEU A 35 -10.29 -7.86 -11.46
CA LEU A 35 -8.97 -8.39 -11.76
C LEU A 35 -9.08 -9.85 -12.23
N ALA A 36 -8.21 -10.23 -13.16
CA ALA A 36 -8.12 -11.62 -13.60
C ALA A 36 -7.92 -12.56 -12.38
N PRO A 37 -8.49 -13.78 -12.40
CA PRO A 37 -8.29 -14.74 -11.33
C PRO A 37 -6.80 -14.93 -11.00
N GLY A 38 -6.46 -14.91 -9.71
CA GLY A 38 -5.08 -15.05 -9.23
C GLY A 38 -4.22 -13.78 -9.29
N ARG A 39 -4.67 -12.70 -9.96
CA ARG A 39 -3.87 -11.48 -10.13
C ARG A 39 -3.47 -10.82 -8.81
N VAL A 40 -4.36 -10.79 -7.82
CA VAL A 40 -4.05 -10.23 -6.49
C VAL A 40 -2.94 -11.01 -5.79
N GLN A 41 -2.96 -12.34 -5.92
CA GLN A 41 -1.91 -13.21 -5.38
C GLN A 41 -0.58 -12.95 -6.08
N GLU A 42 -0.57 -12.88 -7.41
CA GLU A 42 0.62 -12.58 -8.22
C GLU A 42 1.24 -11.23 -7.83
N MET A 43 0.42 -10.16 -7.75
CA MET A 43 0.87 -8.84 -7.32
C MET A 43 1.45 -8.87 -5.91
N THR A 44 0.80 -9.58 -4.98
CA THR A 44 1.27 -9.71 -3.60
C THR A 44 2.60 -10.46 -3.55
N GLN A 45 2.77 -11.52 -4.35
CA GLN A 45 4.00 -12.30 -4.45
C GLN A 45 5.16 -11.48 -5.03
N ALA A 46 4.92 -10.73 -6.10
CA ALA A 46 5.91 -9.81 -6.67
C ALA A 46 6.35 -8.77 -5.63
N ALA A 47 5.40 -8.10 -4.97
CA ALA A 47 5.71 -7.15 -3.91
C ALA A 47 6.50 -7.76 -2.74
N MET A 48 6.27 -9.04 -2.42
CA MET A 48 7.05 -9.75 -1.39
C MET A 48 8.47 -10.07 -1.85
N ALA A 49 8.65 -10.49 -3.10
CA ALA A 49 9.94 -10.85 -3.67
C ALA A 49 10.88 -9.64 -3.72
N ASP A 50 10.33 -8.47 -4.04
CA ASP A 50 11.10 -7.23 -4.19
C ASP A 50 11.27 -6.45 -2.87
N GLU A 51 10.89 -7.04 -1.72
CA GLU A 51 10.79 -6.34 -0.42
C GLU A 51 9.94 -5.05 -0.49
N GLY A 52 9.01 -5.00 -1.44
CA GLY A 52 8.20 -3.84 -1.78
C GLY A 52 6.89 -3.74 -1.01
N HIS A 53 5.88 -3.17 -1.65
CA HIS A 53 4.54 -2.98 -1.11
C HIS A 53 3.52 -2.85 -2.24
N ILE A 54 2.23 -3.03 -1.90
CA ILE A 54 1.14 -2.65 -2.80
C ILE A 54 0.68 -1.24 -2.45
N VAL A 55 0.74 -0.33 -3.41
CA VAL A 55 0.18 1.03 -3.28
C VAL A 55 -1.34 0.94 -3.27
N CYS A 56 -1.99 1.71 -2.40
CA CYS A 56 -3.44 1.84 -2.42
C CYS A 56 -3.85 2.52 -3.72
N HIS A 57 -4.63 1.82 -4.57
CA HIS A 57 -5.07 2.38 -5.84
C HIS A 57 -5.86 3.69 -5.66
N ALA A 58 -6.60 3.84 -4.54
CA ALA A 58 -7.36 5.05 -4.26
C ALA A 58 -6.44 6.27 -4.10
N THR A 59 -5.18 6.05 -3.70
CA THR A 59 -4.18 7.09 -3.50
C THR A 59 -3.27 7.30 -4.71
N ILE A 60 -3.35 6.47 -5.74
CA ILE A 60 -2.60 6.66 -7.00
C ILE A 60 -3.04 7.98 -7.64
N GLY A 61 -2.05 8.77 -8.08
CA GLY A 61 -2.26 10.09 -8.69
C GLY A 61 -2.71 11.18 -7.71
N THR A 62 -2.75 10.89 -6.40
CA THR A 62 -2.95 11.90 -5.36
C THR A 62 -1.60 12.43 -4.87
N PRO A 63 -1.55 13.59 -4.19
CA PRO A 63 -0.31 14.10 -3.61
C PRO A 63 0.29 13.22 -2.49
N THR A 64 -0.48 12.24 -2.00
CA THR A 64 -0.11 11.40 -0.85
C THR A 64 -0.38 9.92 -1.13
N PRO A 65 0.34 9.30 -2.08
CA PRO A 65 0.25 7.86 -2.27
C PRO A 65 0.62 7.14 -0.98
N ALA A 66 -0.06 6.03 -0.69
CA ALA A 66 0.13 5.27 0.54
C ALA A 66 0.07 3.76 0.32
N ILE A 67 0.71 3.02 1.22
CA ILE A 67 0.63 1.57 1.25
C ILE A 67 -0.82 1.14 1.51
N CYS A 68 -1.29 0.15 0.74
CA CYS A 68 -2.61 -0.44 0.88
C CYS A 68 -2.81 -1.06 2.26
N ALA A 69 -3.93 -0.75 2.91
CA ALA A 69 -4.29 -1.32 4.21
C ALA A 69 -4.42 -2.85 4.17
N GLY A 70 -4.90 -3.41 3.04
CA GLY A 70 -5.02 -4.87 2.87
C GLY A 70 -3.65 -5.55 2.84
N PHE A 71 -2.71 -5.00 2.09
CA PHE A 71 -1.32 -5.48 2.06
C PHE A 71 -0.63 -5.30 3.42
N ALA A 72 -0.81 -4.16 4.08
CA ALA A 72 -0.24 -3.91 5.41
C ALA A 72 -0.77 -4.85 6.51
N ARG A 73 -1.96 -5.43 6.32
CA ARG A 73 -2.55 -6.46 7.20
C ARG A 73 -2.17 -7.89 6.78
N HIS A 74 -1.62 -8.07 5.57
CA HIS A 74 -1.21 -9.39 5.10
C HIS A 74 -0.01 -9.87 5.94
N PRO A 75 -0.10 -11.03 6.63
CA PRO A 75 0.88 -11.42 7.65
C PRO A 75 2.30 -11.59 7.09
N ILE A 76 2.43 -12.19 5.90
CA ILE A 76 3.75 -12.39 5.26
C ILE A 76 4.18 -11.13 4.50
N GLY A 77 3.33 -10.61 3.60
CA GLY A 77 3.54 -9.37 2.84
C GLY A 77 4.03 -8.18 3.67
N ALA A 78 3.33 -7.87 4.76
CA ALA A 78 3.69 -6.75 5.61
C ALA A 78 5.05 -6.93 6.30
N ALA A 79 5.46 -8.17 6.60
CA ALA A 79 6.75 -8.47 7.21
C ALA A 79 7.92 -8.38 6.21
N ARG A 80 7.67 -8.62 4.92
CA ARG A 80 8.69 -8.53 3.86
C ARG A 80 8.95 -7.10 3.40
N SER A 81 7.94 -6.24 3.46
CA SER A 81 8.05 -4.84 3.05
C SER A 81 9.16 -4.09 3.80
N LEU A 82 10.15 -3.60 3.07
CA LEU A 82 11.27 -2.83 3.62
C LEU A 82 10.79 -1.56 4.32
N ALA A 83 9.89 -0.80 3.69
CA ALA A 83 9.32 0.42 4.27
C ALA A 83 8.66 0.15 5.64
N LEU A 84 7.84 -0.91 5.75
CA LEU A 84 7.20 -1.27 7.02
C LEU A 84 8.19 -1.84 8.04
N ARG A 85 9.27 -2.51 7.61
CA ARG A 85 10.33 -2.95 8.51
C ARG A 85 11.12 -1.78 9.09
N ILE A 86 11.46 -0.78 8.27
CA ILE A 86 12.14 0.45 8.72
C ILE A 86 11.25 1.19 9.74
N VAL A 87 9.96 1.33 9.47
CA VAL A 87 8.99 1.89 10.43
C VAL A 87 9.00 1.12 11.75
N ARG A 88 8.90 -0.22 11.71
CA ARG A 88 8.92 -1.05 12.93
C ARG A 88 10.23 -0.95 13.70
N ALA A 89 11.34 -0.73 13.01
CA ALA A 89 12.65 -0.53 13.60
C ALA A 89 12.86 0.91 14.14
N GLY A 90 11.89 1.81 13.97
CA GLY A 90 11.98 3.21 14.39
C GLY A 90 12.80 4.11 13.46
N GLY A 91 13.17 3.63 12.27
CA GLY A 91 13.93 4.39 11.28
C GLY A 91 13.07 5.31 10.40
N ALA A 92 11.74 5.22 10.51
CA ALA A 92 10.79 6.07 9.81
C ALA A 92 9.50 6.24 10.62
N VAL A 93 8.80 7.35 10.40
CA VAL A 93 7.49 7.64 10.99
C VAL A 93 6.39 7.06 10.12
N LEU A 94 5.49 6.27 10.72
CA LEU A 94 4.27 5.83 10.04
C LEU A 94 3.23 6.94 10.08
N GLN A 95 2.89 7.48 8.91
CA GLN A 95 1.73 8.35 8.75
C GLN A 95 0.55 7.53 8.27
N LEU A 96 -0.45 7.38 9.14
CA LEU A 96 -1.72 6.78 8.77
C LEU A 96 -2.60 7.80 8.04
N ILE A 97 -3.16 7.41 6.91
CA ILE A 97 -4.10 8.25 6.13
C ILE A 97 -5.40 7.52 5.85
N THR A 98 -6.49 8.26 5.70
CA THR A 98 -7.76 7.71 5.20
C THR A 98 -7.68 7.68 3.67
N PRO A 99 -7.92 6.53 3.01
CA PRO A 99 -7.98 6.50 1.56
C PRO A 99 -9.13 7.40 1.08
N PRO A 100 -8.94 8.15 -0.02
CA PRO A 100 -10.04 8.92 -0.59
C PRO A 100 -11.13 7.96 -1.10
N SER A 101 -12.38 8.38 -0.99
CA SER A 101 -13.48 7.72 -1.70
C SER A 101 -13.29 7.96 -3.20
N LYS A 102 -12.88 6.93 -3.94
CA LYS A 102 -12.93 6.95 -5.40
C LYS A 102 -14.00 5.97 -5.82
N GLY A 103 -15.08 6.48 -6.43
CA GLY A 103 -15.92 5.66 -7.28
C GLY A 103 -15.06 5.14 -8.44
N CYS A 104 -15.30 3.90 -8.86
CA CYS A 104 -14.65 3.29 -10.01
C CYS A 104 -14.87 4.17 -11.26
N PRO A 105 -13.85 4.55 -12.05
CA PRO A 105 -14.06 4.84 -13.46
C PRO A 105 -14.43 3.57 -14.22
#